data_AF-A0A923E7Q2-F1
#
_entry.id   AF-A0A923E7Q2-F1
#
_cell.length_a   1.000
_cell.length_b   1.000
_cell.length_c   1.000
_cell.angle_alpha   90.00
_cell.angle_beta   90.00
_cell.angle_gamma   90.00
#
_symmetry.space_group_name_H-M   'P 1'
#
loop_
_entity.id
_entity.type
_entity.pdbx_description
1 polymer ?
#
loop_
_entity_poly.entity_id
_entity_poly.type
_entity_poly.pdbx_seq_one_letter_code
_entity_poly.pdbx_strand_id
1 'polypeptide(L)'
;MSGEATAIDMPANTIEEPHAPSRALTLPERLLTSGSLIDSPRIPCAEWDPEVLRALAGADRVGEISLRRIEIFDDIDDFALEHPDAVLSPNSWGRALGHRLRDAVERRCCLWLATASPESLPRLERLFGPGILKVAGASAPDGRLPLALNPLELVRAWSHDRARSAFLRRVLHDADSLRAPSAVIEALRHGAVAIRERSRLARLAINPRVIAYLVVFVYSSLRALPVALVPGFTGKVWVLWSIDIFTAIPYTWGVLTMIAGRTLRMRLLGLTVTIVTFMAPYIYFWLHGKDYPPAVIALVIAMILGSVGLEFARWMRDRVVARSLRRP
;
A
#
# COMPACT_ATOMS: atom_id res chain seq x y z
N MET A 1 57.38 44.30 -18.16
CA MET A 1 56.37 43.80 -19.12
C MET A 1 56.95 42.61 -19.87
N SER A 2 56.61 41.40 -19.46
CA SER A 2 56.15 40.34 -20.37
C SER A 2 55.71 39.17 -19.49
N GLY A 3 54.42 38.82 -19.59
CA GLY A 3 53.73 37.93 -18.66
C GLY A 3 54.03 36.46 -18.92
N GLU A 4 54.15 35.71 -17.83
CA GLU A 4 54.19 34.26 -17.80
C GLU A 4 52.74 33.78 -17.64
N ALA A 5 52.13 33.32 -18.73
CA ALA A 5 50.77 32.78 -18.74
C ALA A 5 50.80 31.34 -18.23
N THR A 6 50.52 31.15 -16.93
CA THR A 6 50.28 29.84 -16.34
C THR A 6 48.92 29.33 -16.83
N ALA A 7 48.93 28.32 -17.70
CA ALA A 7 47.73 27.60 -18.11
C ALA A 7 47.17 26.82 -16.90
N ILE A 8 46.03 27.28 -16.40
CA ILE A 8 45.24 26.58 -15.38
C ILE A 8 44.52 25.44 -16.09
N ASP A 9 44.99 24.22 -15.85
CA ASP A 9 44.36 22.98 -16.30
C ASP A 9 43.08 22.76 -15.47
N MET A 10 41.93 23.10 -16.06
CA MET A 10 40.63 22.77 -15.47
C MET A 10 40.30 21.31 -15.81
N PRO A 11 39.96 20.44 -14.84
CA PRO A 11 39.43 19.14 -15.19
C PRO A 11 38.07 19.31 -15.85
N ALA A 12 38.04 18.87 -17.11
CA ALA A 12 36.89 18.82 -17.97
C ALA A 12 35.75 17.98 -17.36
N ASN A 13 34.55 18.53 -17.49
CA ASN A 13 33.30 17.81 -17.73
C ASN A 13 32.98 16.65 -16.76
N THR A 14 32.13 16.97 -15.78
CA THR A 14 31.20 15.98 -15.21
C THR A 14 30.32 15.49 -16.35
N ILE A 15 30.76 14.43 -17.03
CA ILE A 15 29.92 13.63 -17.90
C ILE A 15 28.87 13.04 -16.96
N GLU A 16 27.64 13.56 -17.03
CA GLU A 16 26.47 12.85 -16.53
C GLU A 16 26.56 11.43 -17.07
N GLU A 17 26.74 10.45 -16.18
CA GLU A 17 26.62 9.05 -16.57
C GLU A 17 25.28 8.88 -17.29
N PRO A 18 25.26 8.22 -18.47
CA PRO A 18 24.02 7.98 -19.17
C PRO A 18 23.13 7.13 -18.25
N HIS A 19 22.07 7.75 -17.74
CA HIS A 19 20.98 7.07 -17.04
C HIS A 19 20.63 5.83 -17.85
N ALA A 20 20.81 4.64 -17.25
CA ALA A 20 20.49 3.36 -17.86
C ALA A 20 19.10 3.44 -18.50
N PRO A 21 18.90 2.82 -19.69
CA PRO A 21 17.69 3.00 -20.49
C PRO A 21 16.47 2.73 -19.61
N SER A 22 15.72 3.80 -19.34
CA SER A 22 14.56 3.77 -18.46
C SER A 22 13.60 2.70 -18.98
N ARG A 23 13.37 1.67 -18.17
CA ARG A 23 12.32 0.64 -18.28
C ARG A 23 11.20 1.09 -19.23
N ALA A 24 11.30 0.72 -20.52
CA ALA A 24 10.53 1.37 -21.57
C ALA A 24 9.06 0.91 -21.54
N LEU A 25 8.27 1.51 -20.64
CA LEU A 25 6.84 1.32 -20.56
C LEU A 25 6.14 2.15 -21.62
N THR A 26 5.20 1.54 -22.31
CA THR A 26 4.29 2.28 -23.19
C THR A 26 3.43 3.26 -22.37
N LEU A 27 2.94 4.35 -22.98
CA LEU A 27 2.01 5.28 -22.31
C LEU A 27 0.84 4.60 -21.58
N PRO A 28 0.11 3.62 -22.18
CA PRO A 28 -0.96 2.91 -21.48
C PRO A 28 -0.44 2.10 -20.29
N GLU A 29 0.73 1.49 -20.38
CA GLU A 29 1.35 0.77 -19.26
C GLU A 29 1.75 1.72 -18.13
N ARG A 30 2.28 2.91 -18.44
CA ARG A 30 2.59 3.94 -17.43
C ARG A 30 1.34 4.40 -16.69
N LEU A 31 0.25 4.67 -17.41
CA LEU A 31 -1.03 5.03 -16.79
C LEU A 31 -1.55 3.90 -15.89
N LEU A 32 -1.45 2.65 -16.37
CA LEU A 32 -1.91 1.48 -15.64
C LEU A 32 -1.11 1.22 -14.36
N THR A 33 0.20 1.49 -14.40
CA THR A 33 1.14 1.23 -13.30
C THR A 33 1.43 2.44 -12.42
N SER A 34 0.81 3.59 -12.72
CA SER A 34 0.92 4.80 -11.92
C SER A 34 0.68 4.52 -10.45
N GLY A 35 1.54 5.06 -9.59
CA GLY A 35 1.42 4.86 -8.15
C GLY A 35 1.93 3.50 -7.64
N SER A 36 2.39 2.61 -8.53
CA SER A 36 3.00 1.31 -8.18
C SER A 36 4.45 1.49 -7.75
N LEU A 37 5.04 0.44 -7.16
CA LEU A 37 6.46 0.42 -6.82
C LEU A 37 7.35 0.76 -8.03
N ILE A 38 7.04 0.22 -9.22
CA ILE A 38 7.86 0.41 -10.43
C ILE A 38 7.88 1.86 -10.97
N ASP A 39 7.00 2.72 -10.45
CA ASP A 39 6.93 4.15 -10.78
C ASP A 39 7.99 4.95 -10.00
N SER A 40 8.67 4.33 -9.02
CA SER A 40 9.76 4.96 -8.29
C SER A 40 11.02 5.02 -9.16
N PRO A 41 11.60 6.21 -9.41
CA PRO A 41 12.85 6.35 -10.16
C PRO A 41 14.06 5.80 -9.40
N ARG A 42 13.92 5.54 -8.09
CA ARG A 42 14.99 5.09 -7.21
C ARG A 42 15.04 3.58 -7.02
N ILE A 43 14.13 2.82 -7.62
CA ILE A 43 14.23 1.36 -7.50
C ILE A 43 15.53 0.90 -8.19
N PRO A 44 16.38 0.15 -7.49
CA PRO A 44 17.61 -0.37 -8.08
C PRO A 44 17.31 -1.17 -9.34
N CYS A 45 18.14 -0.96 -10.35
CA CYS A 45 18.13 -1.70 -11.61
C CYS A 45 18.61 -3.14 -11.33
N ALA A 46 17.67 -4.01 -10.96
CA ALA A 46 17.91 -5.41 -10.63
C ALA A 46 16.71 -6.24 -11.04
N GLU A 47 16.92 -7.54 -11.23
CA GLU A 47 15.84 -8.49 -11.44
C GLU A 47 15.20 -8.83 -10.08
N TRP A 48 14.01 -8.30 -9.82
CA TRP A 48 13.27 -8.53 -8.57
C TRP A 48 12.25 -9.66 -8.72
N ASP A 49 12.14 -10.53 -7.70
CA ASP A 49 11.09 -11.55 -7.61
C ASP A 49 9.76 -10.94 -7.12
N PRO A 50 8.73 -10.87 -7.99
CA PRO A 50 7.42 -10.31 -7.63
C PRO A 50 6.74 -11.03 -6.47
N GLU A 51 6.94 -12.35 -6.33
CA GLU A 51 6.27 -13.15 -5.30
C GLU A 51 6.88 -12.91 -3.92
N VAL A 52 8.21 -12.77 -3.83
CA VAL A 52 8.89 -12.40 -2.59
C VAL A 52 8.44 -11.02 -2.12
N LEU A 53 8.42 -10.03 -3.03
CA LEU A 53 7.98 -8.68 -2.69
C LEU A 53 6.51 -8.64 -2.26
N ARG A 54 5.63 -9.37 -2.95
CA ARG A 54 4.21 -9.51 -2.60
C ARG A 54 4.03 -10.11 -1.21
N ALA A 55 4.74 -11.19 -0.92
CA ALA A 55 4.69 -11.87 0.38
C ALA A 55 5.17 -10.97 1.52
N LEU A 56 6.32 -10.30 1.35
CA LEU A 56 6.87 -9.37 2.34
C LEU A 56 5.97 -8.16 2.59
N ALA A 57 5.40 -7.58 1.53
CA ALA A 57 4.48 -6.45 1.64
C ALA A 57 3.16 -6.81 2.34
N GLY A 58 2.84 -8.11 2.45
CA GLY A 58 1.50 -8.59 2.83
C GLY A 58 0.43 -8.16 1.83
N ALA A 59 0.82 -8.00 0.56
CA ALA A 59 -0.08 -7.59 -0.51
C ALA A 59 -0.75 -8.81 -1.14
N ASP A 60 -2.00 -8.64 -1.57
CA ASP A 60 -2.70 -9.71 -2.31
C ASP A 60 -2.17 -9.81 -3.75
N ARG A 61 -1.67 -8.70 -4.29
CA ARG A 61 -1.17 -8.56 -5.67
C ARG A 61 0.06 -7.67 -5.71
N VAL A 62 1.03 -8.02 -6.55
CA VAL A 62 2.26 -7.23 -6.70
C VAL A 62 1.98 -5.84 -7.29
N GLY A 63 1.02 -5.72 -8.19
CA GLY A 63 0.66 -4.43 -8.80
C GLY A 63 0.01 -3.45 -7.81
N GLU A 64 -0.50 -3.92 -6.68
CA GLU A 64 -1.15 -3.10 -5.65
C GLU A 64 -0.17 -2.55 -4.61
N ILE A 65 1.11 -2.94 -4.67
CA ILE A 65 2.16 -2.38 -3.82
C ILE A 65 2.37 -0.92 -4.24
N SER A 66 1.99 0.00 -3.35
CA SER A 66 2.08 1.43 -3.60
C SER A 66 3.48 1.97 -3.32
N LEU A 67 3.97 2.89 -4.17
CA LEU A 67 5.22 3.61 -3.91
C LEU A 67 5.23 4.35 -2.56
N ARG A 68 4.05 4.71 -2.02
CA ARG A 68 3.95 5.44 -0.75
C ARG A 68 4.26 4.56 0.47
N ARG A 69 4.37 3.24 0.28
CA ARG A 69 4.64 2.25 1.32
C ARG A 69 5.94 1.51 1.09
N ILE A 70 6.80 2.02 0.21
CA ILE A 70 8.14 1.51 0.01
C ILE A 70 9.15 2.57 0.38
N GLU A 71 10.35 2.14 0.72
CA GLU A 71 11.50 3.00 0.91
C GLU A 71 12.71 2.32 0.29
N ILE A 72 13.61 3.10 -0.30
CA ILE A 72 14.87 2.60 -0.83
C ILE A 72 15.97 2.82 0.21
N PHE A 73 16.73 1.77 0.47
CA PHE A 73 17.80 1.71 1.45
C PHE A 73 19.14 1.60 0.70
N ASP A 74 19.53 2.69 0.04
CA ASP A 74 20.70 2.77 -0.84
C ASP A 74 22.03 2.51 -0.10
N ASP A 75 22.11 2.93 1.17
CA ASP A 75 23.29 2.86 2.04
C ASP A 75 23.40 1.54 2.85
N ILE A 76 22.73 0.46 2.41
CA ILE A 76 22.67 -0.79 3.18
C ILE A 76 24.03 -1.47 3.35
N ASP A 77 24.95 -1.35 2.39
CA ASP A 77 26.28 -1.93 2.50
C ASP A 77 27.12 -1.20 3.56
N ASP A 78 27.00 0.12 3.66
CA ASP A 78 27.69 0.89 4.70
C ASP A 78 27.21 0.48 6.09
N PHE A 79 25.91 0.23 6.24
CA PHE A 79 25.34 -0.37 7.45
C PHE A 79 25.91 -1.76 7.77
N ALA A 80 26.26 -2.55 6.75
CA ALA A 80 26.84 -3.88 6.93
C ALA A 80 28.31 -3.83 7.38
N LEU A 81 29.03 -2.76 7.06
CA LEU A 81 30.42 -2.57 7.49
C LEU A 81 30.52 -2.22 8.97
N GLU A 82 29.48 -1.61 9.52
CA GLU A 82 29.42 -1.20 10.92
C GLU A 82 29.16 -2.38 11.86
N HIS A 83 29.71 -2.29 13.08
CA HIS A 83 29.38 -3.24 14.12
C HIS A 83 27.89 -3.10 14.52
N PRO A 84 27.17 -4.22 14.76
CA PRO A 84 25.76 -4.15 15.15
C PRO A 84 25.49 -3.26 16.37
N ASP A 85 26.41 -3.26 17.34
CA ASP A 85 26.33 -2.39 18.51
C ASP A 85 26.43 -0.91 18.16
N ALA A 86 27.24 -0.56 17.15
CA ALA A 86 27.34 0.80 16.63
C ALA A 86 26.01 1.22 15.98
N VAL A 87 25.39 0.35 15.17
CA VAL A 87 24.09 0.65 14.54
C VAL A 87 22.97 0.81 15.59
N LEU A 88 23.04 0.08 16.70
CA LEU A 88 22.09 0.21 17.81
C LEU A 88 22.46 1.33 18.81
N SER A 89 23.57 2.03 18.59
CA SER A 89 24.02 3.13 19.45
C SER A 89 23.44 4.48 19.01
N PRO A 90 23.49 5.55 19.84
CA PRO A 90 22.98 6.88 19.46
C PRO A 90 23.96 7.66 18.54
N ASN A 91 24.65 6.97 17.64
CA ASN A 91 25.54 7.57 16.64
C ASN A 91 24.75 7.99 15.36
N SER A 92 25.46 8.43 14.32
CA SER A 92 24.86 8.79 13.03
C SER A 92 24.05 7.64 12.43
N TRP A 93 24.59 6.42 12.43
CA TRP A 93 23.96 5.23 11.88
C TRP A 93 22.69 4.82 12.63
N GLY A 94 22.72 4.79 13.95
CA GLY A 94 21.54 4.49 14.76
C GLY A 94 20.46 5.57 14.65
N ARG A 95 20.84 6.84 14.49
CA ARG A 95 19.87 7.91 14.17
C ARG A 95 19.26 7.73 12.80
N ALA A 96 20.05 7.39 11.78
CA ALA A 96 19.57 7.15 10.42
C ALA A 96 18.57 5.98 10.40
N LEU A 97 18.94 4.82 10.94
CA LEU A 97 18.03 3.67 11.04
C LEU A 97 16.79 4.00 11.88
N GLY A 98 16.97 4.70 12.99
CA GLY A 98 15.87 5.15 13.85
C GLY A 98 14.86 6.03 13.11
N HIS A 99 15.34 6.95 12.27
CA HIS A 99 14.49 7.81 11.45
C HIS A 99 13.69 6.98 10.43
N ARG A 100 14.35 6.06 9.71
CA ARG A 100 13.69 5.15 8.76
C ARG A 100 12.63 4.29 9.45
N LEU A 101 12.95 3.72 10.62
CA LEU A 101 11.98 2.93 11.40
C LEU A 101 10.78 3.76 11.87
N ARG A 102 11.01 5.01 12.32
CA ARG A 102 9.93 5.93 12.67
C ARG A 102 9.02 6.19 11.47
N ASP A 103 9.60 6.58 10.34
CA ASP A 103 8.84 6.82 9.12
C ASP A 103 8.06 5.58 8.68
N ALA A 104 8.67 4.40 8.81
CA ALA A 104 8.00 3.14 8.51
C ALA A 104 6.75 2.92 9.37
N VAL A 105 6.83 3.18 10.67
CA VAL A 105 5.69 3.07 11.60
C VAL A 105 4.62 4.13 11.31
N GLU A 106 5.02 5.40 11.18
CA GLU A 106 4.10 6.54 11.03
C GLU A 106 3.40 6.54 9.67
N ARG A 107 4.06 6.07 8.61
CA ARG A 107 3.52 6.02 7.25
C ARG A 107 3.00 4.66 6.84
N ARG A 108 3.23 3.63 7.65
CA ARG A 108 2.96 2.21 7.32
C ARG A 108 3.72 1.78 6.06
N CYS A 109 5.03 2.02 6.05
CA CYS A 109 5.94 1.47 5.04
C CYS A 109 5.98 -0.06 5.22
N CYS A 110 5.72 -0.82 4.18
CA CYS A 110 5.68 -2.28 4.22
C CYS A 110 6.88 -2.95 3.56
N LEU A 111 7.70 -2.19 2.83
CA LEU A 111 8.88 -2.72 2.15
C LEU A 111 10.04 -1.74 2.20
N TRP A 112 11.20 -2.22 2.60
CA TRP A 112 12.49 -1.62 2.29
C TRP A 112 13.15 -2.43 1.19
N LEU A 113 13.66 -1.74 0.18
CA LEU A 113 14.34 -2.32 -0.97
C LEU A 113 15.77 -1.81 -1.03
N ALA A 114 16.72 -2.70 -1.31
CA ALA A 114 18.13 -2.33 -1.45
C ALA A 114 18.85 -3.27 -2.43
N THR A 115 20.03 -2.88 -2.88
CA THR A 115 21.01 -3.83 -3.44
C THR A 115 22.23 -3.84 -2.53
N ALA A 116 22.83 -5.00 -2.31
CA ALA A 116 24.00 -5.15 -1.44
C ALA A 116 25.03 -6.11 -2.02
N SER A 117 26.28 -5.98 -1.60
CA SER A 117 27.30 -7.00 -1.86
C SER A 117 26.90 -8.34 -1.21
N PRO A 118 27.15 -9.50 -1.85
CA PRO A 118 26.98 -10.80 -1.22
C PRO A 118 27.71 -10.95 0.12
N GLU A 119 28.85 -10.26 0.29
CA GLU A 119 29.67 -10.29 1.51
C GLU A 119 29.00 -9.58 2.70
N SER A 120 28.12 -8.63 2.42
CA SER A 120 27.36 -7.87 3.43
C SER A 120 26.22 -8.70 4.02
N LEU A 121 25.70 -9.68 3.27
CA LEU A 121 24.50 -10.43 3.64
C LEU A 121 24.60 -11.10 5.04
N PRO A 122 25.67 -11.84 5.40
CA PRO A 122 25.77 -12.44 6.73
C PRO A 122 25.88 -11.41 7.86
N ARG A 123 26.32 -10.18 7.58
CA ARG A 123 26.40 -9.09 8.57
C ARG A 123 25.02 -8.47 8.77
N LEU A 124 24.31 -8.21 7.67
CA LEU A 124 22.94 -7.69 7.67
C LEU A 124 21.95 -8.67 8.30
N GLU A 125 22.08 -9.98 8.06
CA GLU A 125 21.25 -11.00 8.72
C GLU A 125 21.48 -11.04 10.23
N ARG A 126 22.72 -10.86 10.70
CA ARG A 126 23.01 -10.73 12.13
C ARG A 126 22.41 -9.47 12.72
N LEU A 127 22.51 -8.34 12.01
CA LEU A 127 21.96 -7.05 12.43
C LEU A 127 20.43 -7.09 12.52
N PHE A 128 19.74 -7.43 11.43
CA PHE A 128 18.27 -7.40 11.38
C PHE A 128 17.63 -8.59 12.06
N GLY A 129 18.33 -9.72 12.15
CA GLY A 129 17.84 -10.97 12.71
C GLY A 129 17.47 -11.99 11.64
N PRO A 130 17.42 -13.29 12.02
CA PRO A 130 17.24 -14.38 11.08
C PRO A 130 15.88 -14.29 10.37
N GLY A 131 15.90 -14.44 9.05
CA GLY A 131 14.71 -14.56 8.23
C GLY A 131 13.92 -13.27 7.98
N ILE A 132 14.34 -12.12 8.53
CA ILE A 132 13.72 -10.81 8.26
C ILE A 132 14.13 -10.26 6.89
N LEU A 133 15.42 -10.34 6.59
CA LEU A 133 15.98 -9.96 5.30
C LEU A 133 15.80 -11.11 4.30
N LYS A 134 15.43 -10.79 3.06
CA LYS A 134 15.31 -11.75 1.96
C LYS A 134 16.08 -11.27 0.74
N VAL A 135 16.79 -12.19 0.10
CA VAL A 135 17.22 -12.02 -1.29
C VAL A 135 15.96 -12.11 -2.15
N ALA A 136 15.64 -11.03 -2.83
CA ALA A 136 14.36 -10.80 -3.48
C ALA A 136 14.50 -10.74 -5.00
N GLY A 137 15.36 -11.58 -5.57
CA GLY A 137 15.66 -11.55 -7.00
C GLY A 137 16.98 -12.19 -7.38
N ALA A 138 17.32 -12.11 -8.67
CA ALA A 138 18.61 -12.57 -9.18
C ALA A 138 19.69 -11.50 -8.99
N SER A 139 20.96 -11.92 -8.94
CA SER A 139 22.08 -10.99 -8.86
C SER A 139 22.05 -10.01 -10.03
N ALA A 140 22.20 -8.72 -9.72
CA ALA A 140 22.35 -7.68 -10.72
C ALA A 140 23.67 -7.89 -11.52
N PRO A 141 23.80 -7.26 -12.71
CA PRO A 141 24.98 -7.42 -13.57
C PRO A 141 26.30 -7.01 -12.89
N ASP A 142 26.24 -6.13 -11.91
CA ASP A 142 27.36 -5.67 -11.07
C ASP A 142 27.70 -6.63 -9.92
N GLY A 143 27.02 -7.78 -9.81
CA GLY A 143 27.22 -8.78 -8.77
C GLY A 143 26.48 -8.48 -7.46
N ARG A 144 25.70 -7.39 -7.38
CA ARG A 144 24.93 -7.05 -6.17
C ARG A 144 23.64 -7.86 -6.09
N LEU A 145 23.24 -8.20 -4.88
CA LEU A 145 22.00 -8.94 -4.62
C LEU A 145 20.85 -7.97 -4.33
N PRO A 146 19.68 -8.11 -4.99
CA PRO A 146 18.48 -7.39 -4.61
C PRO A 146 17.96 -7.92 -3.26
N LEU A 147 17.85 -7.03 -2.29
CA LEU A 147 17.41 -7.32 -0.94
C LEU A 147 16.09 -6.63 -0.65
N ALA A 148 15.21 -7.34 0.06
CA ALA A 148 13.97 -6.77 0.57
C ALA A 148 13.69 -7.22 2.01
N LEU A 149 13.07 -6.34 2.78
CA LEU A 149 12.55 -6.67 4.11
C LEU A 149 11.27 -5.87 4.40
N ASN A 150 10.48 -6.34 5.35
CA ASN A 150 9.34 -5.59 5.87
C ASN A 150 9.76 -4.92 7.20
N PRO A 151 9.86 -3.58 7.26
CA PRO A 151 10.32 -2.89 8.47
C PRO A 151 9.35 -3.01 9.64
N LEU A 152 8.06 -3.26 9.37
CA LEU A 152 7.07 -3.47 10.44
C LEU A 152 7.23 -4.85 11.09
N GLU A 153 7.61 -5.87 10.31
CA GLU A 153 7.98 -7.18 10.86
C GLU A 153 9.30 -7.10 11.62
N LEU A 154 10.26 -6.28 11.16
CA LEU A 154 11.49 -5.98 11.90
C LEU A 154 11.16 -5.35 13.27
N VAL A 155 10.29 -4.34 13.32
CA VAL A 155 9.84 -3.71 14.58
C VAL A 155 9.17 -4.75 15.48
N ARG A 156 8.32 -5.63 14.94
CA ARG A 156 7.68 -6.70 15.71
C ARG A 156 8.70 -7.66 16.31
N ALA A 157 9.65 -8.13 15.51
CA ALA A 157 10.71 -9.03 15.96
C ALA A 157 11.58 -8.37 17.05
N TRP A 158 12.02 -7.13 16.82
CA TRP A 158 12.89 -6.39 17.74
C TRP A 158 12.20 -6.01 19.04
N SER A 159 10.87 -5.88 19.05
CA SER A 159 10.13 -5.58 20.28
C SER A 159 10.17 -6.72 21.30
N HIS A 160 10.46 -7.95 20.87
CA HIS A 160 10.58 -9.12 21.75
C HIS A 160 12.02 -9.37 22.23
N ASP A 161 13.01 -8.67 21.65
CA ASP A 161 14.41 -8.75 22.06
C ASP A 161 14.73 -7.61 23.05
N ARG A 162 15.37 -7.93 24.18
CA ARG A 162 15.62 -6.94 25.24
C ARG A 162 16.57 -5.82 24.80
N ALA A 163 17.62 -6.13 24.04
CA ALA A 163 18.60 -5.14 23.60
C ALA A 163 18.01 -4.28 22.47
N ARG A 164 17.33 -4.91 21.52
CA ARG A 164 16.73 -4.21 20.36
C ARG A 164 15.51 -3.39 20.75
N SER A 165 14.69 -3.86 21.70
CA SER A 165 13.59 -3.07 22.26
C SER A 165 14.07 -1.81 22.97
N ALA A 166 15.26 -1.82 23.60
CA ALA A 166 15.85 -0.61 24.18
C ALA A 166 16.26 0.42 23.13
N PHE A 167 16.69 -0.03 21.94
CA PHE A 167 16.88 0.84 20.79
C PHE A 167 15.54 1.41 20.28
N LEU A 168 14.52 0.56 20.09
CA LEU A 168 13.18 0.99 19.68
C LEU A 168 12.59 2.05 20.63
N ARG A 169 12.73 1.85 21.95
CA ARG A 169 12.29 2.81 22.98
C ARG A 169 12.87 4.21 22.80
N ARG A 170 14.11 4.31 22.32
CA ARG A 170 14.77 5.59 22.06
C ARG A 170 14.31 6.20 20.74
N VAL A 171 14.32 5.43 19.65
CA VAL A 171 14.11 6.00 18.31
C VAL A 171 12.64 6.22 17.95
N LEU A 172 11.74 5.42 18.54
CA LEU A 172 10.29 5.49 18.30
C LEU A 172 9.53 6.23 19.41
N HIS A 173 10.23 6.90 20.32
CA HIS A 173 9.60 7.71 21.36
C HIS A 173 8.68 8.78 20.75
N ASP A 174 7.40 8.84 21.11
CA ASP A 174 6.40 9.73 20.49
C ASP A 174 6.13 9.48 19.00
N ALA A 175 6.49 8.30 18.46
CA ALA A 175 6.05 7.92 17.11
C ALA A 175 4.52 7.91 17.01
N ASP A 176 3.98 8.48 15.94
CA ASP A 176 2.53 8.54 15.75
C ASP A 176 1.95 7.19 15.30
N SER A 177 1.08 6.61 16.13
CA SER A 177 0.43 5.33 15.85
C SER A 177 -0.75 5.41 14.88
N LEU A 178 -1.12 6.61 14.39
CA LEU A 178 -2.34 6.84 13.60
C LEU A 178 -2.53 5.82 12.45
N ARG A 179 -1.46 5.53 11.71
CA ARG A 179 -1.48 4.60 10.56
C ARG A 179 -0.88 3.22 10.87
N ALA A 180 -0.30 3.04 12.05
CA ALA A 180 0.36 1.81 12.44
C ALA A 180 -0.64 0.64 12.50
N PRO A 181 -0.27 -0.56 12.01
CA PRO A 181 -1.07 -1.76 12.19
C PRO A 181 -1.22 -2.12 13.66
N SER A 182 -2.36 -2.69 14.06
CA SER A 182 -2.61 -3.05 15.46
C SER A 182 -1.58 -4.04 16.02
N ALA A 183 -1.11 -5.00 15.21
CA ALA A 183 -0.06 -5.95 15.62
C ALA A 183 1.29 -5.27 15.91
N VAL A 184 1.60 -4.16 15.22
CA VAL A 184 2.80 -3.35 15.48
C VAL A 184 2.63 -2.55 16.77
N ILE A 185 1.47 -1.94 16.97
CA ILE A 185 1.13 -1.23 18.23
C ILE A 185 1.25 -2.18 19.43
N GLU A 186 0.73 -3.39 19.30
CA GLU A 186 0.81 -4.41 20.35
C GLU A 186 2.25 -4.86 20.62
N ALA A 187 3.05 -5.08 19.58
CA ALA A 187 4.47 -5.40 19.73
C ALA A 187 5.23 -4.25 20.43
N LEU A 188 4.99 -3.00 20.03
CA LEU A 188 5.62 -1.82 20.64
C LEU A 188 5.24 -1.65 22.11
N ARG A 189 3.98 -1.95 22.47
CA ARG A 189 3.55 -2.01 23.88
C ARG A 189 4.31 -3.08 24.65
N HIS A 190 4.48 -4.26 24.07
CA HIS A 190 5.27 -5.34 24.69
C HIS A 190 6.73 -4.91 24.91
N GLY A 191 7.33 -4.20 23.95
CA GLY A 191 8.67 -3.63 24.06
C GLY A 191 8.78 -2.40 24.97
N ALA A 192 7.69 -1.99 25.64
CA ALA A 192 7.57 -0.78 26.46
C ALA A 192 7.98 0.52 25.74
N VAL A 193 7.70 0.60 24.44
CA VAL A 193 7.98 1.80 23.62
C VAL A 193 6.87 2.82 23.82
N ALA A 194 7.24 4.00 24.32
CA ALA A 194 6.32 5.12 24.51
C ALA A 194 5.94 5.73 23.14
N ILE A 195 4.86 5.25 22.55
CA ILE A 195 4.29 5.78 21.30
C ILE A 195 3.12 6.73 21.58
N ARG A 196 2.86 7.66 20.65
CA ARG A 196 1.66 8.49 20.71
C ARG A 196 0.47 7.69 20.21
N GLU A 197 -0.22 7.05 21.14
CA GLU A 197 -1.42 6.27 20.85
C GLU A 197 -2.59 7.16 20.43
N ARG A 198 -3.13 6.89 19.23
CA ARG A 198 -4.34 7.57 18.74
C ARG A 198 -5.58 6.78 19.12
N SER A 199 -6.64 7.50 19.49
CA SER A 199 -7.92 6.89 19.84
C SER A 199 -8.48 6.06 18.68
N ARG A 200 -9.27 5.04 19.01
CA ARG A 200 -9.93 4.19 18.01
C ARG A 200 -10.79 5.03 17.05
N LEU A 201 -11.44 6.08 17.56
CA LEU A 201 -12.26 7.00 16.78
C LEU A 201 -11.44 7.81 15.78
N ALA A 202 -10.28 8.34 16.19
CA ALA A 202 -9.41 9.08 15.27
C ALA A 202 -8.91 8.19 14.12
N ARG A 203 -8.58 6.92 14.41
CA ARG A 203 -8.20 5.94 13.39
C ARG A 203 -9.37 5.55 12.49
N LEU A 204 -10.59 5.49 13.04
CA LEU A 204 -11.81 5.21 12.30
C LEU A 204 -12.15 6.34 11.32
N ALA A 205 -12.00 7.60 11.75
CA ALA A 205 -12.31 8.79 10.96
C ALA A 205 -11.46 8.93 9.69
N ILE A 206 -10.25 8.39 9.69
CA ILE A 206 -9.38 8.36 8.50
C ILE A 206 -9.44 7.03 7.73
N ASN A 207 -10.21 6.05 8.22
CA ASN A 207 -10.31 4.76 7.56
C ASN A 207 -11.26 4.89 6.36
N PRO A 208 -10.76 4.72 5.12
CA PRO A 208 -11.58 4.94 3.92
C PRO A 208 -12.79 4.01 3.86
N ARG A 209 -12.71 2.79 4.43
CA ARG A 209 -13.85 1.88 4.49
C ARG A 209 -14.98 2.47 5.34
N VAL A 210 -14.64 3.03 6.50
CA VAL A 210 -15.64 3.58 7.43
C VAL A 210 -16.27 4.84 6.86
N ILE A 211 -15.45 5.69 6.24
CA ILE A 211 -15.95 6.85 5.50
C ILE A 211 -16.96 6.39 4.42
N ALA A 212 -16.66 5.33 3.66
CA ALA A 212 -17.59 4.80 2.66
C ALA A 212 -18.92 4.33 3.27
N TYR A 213 -18.88 3.55 4.36
CA TYR A 213 -20.09 3.13 5.09
C TYR A 213 -20.90 4.33 5.59
N LEU A 214 -20.23 5.32 6.18
CA LEU A 214 -20.88 6.52 6.71
C LEU A 214 -21.57 7.31 5.59
N VAL A 215 -20.88 7.54 4.48
CA VAL A 215 -21.43 8.27 3.33
C VAL A 215 -22.64 7.56 2.74
N VAL A 216 -22.54 6.24 2.48
CA VAL A 216 -23.65 5.46 1.94
C VAL A 216 -24.83 5.43 2.92
N PHE A 217 -24.57 5.25 4.21
CA PHE A 217 -25.62 5.24 5.23
C PHE A 217 -26.37 6.58 5.30
N VAL A 218 -25.65 7.71 5.29
CA VAL A 218 -26.25 9.05 5.28
C VAL A 218 -27.08 9.25 4.02
N TYR A 219 -26.53 8.94 2.84
CA TYR A 219 -27.25 9.03 1.57
C TYR A 219 -28.53 8.17 1.56
N SER A 220 -28.43 6.90 1.97
CA SER A 220 -29.54 5.96 2.00
C SER A 220 -30.64 6.40 2.97
N SER A 221 -30.27 7.01 4.10
CA SER A 221 -31.22 7.53 5.08
C SER A 221 -32.03 8.71 4.54
N LEU A 222 -31.43 9.53 3.68
CA LEU A 222 -32.05 10.72 3.08
C LEU A 222 -32.90 10.39 1.84
N ARG A 223 -32.69 9.23 1.21
CA ARG A 223 -33.29 8.88 -0.09
C ARG A 223 -34.82 8.75 -0.08
N ALA A 224 -35.44 8.44 1.05
CA ALA A 224 -36.90 8.37 1.15
C ALA A 224 -37.58 9.75 1.11
N LEU A 225 -36.83 10.83 1.37
CA LEU A 225 -37.38 12.19 1.48
C LEU A 225 -38.00 12.71 0.17
N PRO A 226 -37.34 12.60 -1.01
CA PRO A 226 -37.97 13.03 -2.26
C PRO A 226 -39.19 12.19 -2.64
N VAL A 227 -39.20 10.88 -2.35
CA VAL A 227 -40.31 9.98 -2.69
C VAL A 227 -41.57 10.32 -1.91
N ALA A 228 -41.43 10.78 -0.67
CA ALA A 228 -42.56 11.26 0.13
C ALA A 228 -43.31 12.44 -0.52
N LEU A 229 -42.67 13.14 -1.45
CA LEU A 229 -43.20 14.34 -2.12
C LEU A 229 -43.72 14.05 -3.53
N VAL A 230 -43.62 12.82 -4.05
CA VAL A 230 -44.05 12.47 -5.42
C VAL A 230 -45.55 12.14 -5.47
N PRO A 231 -46.36 12.90 -6.23
CA PRO A 231 -47.76 12.52 -6.47
C PRO A 231 -47.81 11.27 -7.36
N GLY A 232 -48.31 10.16 -6.80
CA GLY A 232 -48.52 8.89 -7.52
C GLY A 232 -47.89 7.64 -6.90
N PHE A 233 -47.14 7.76 -5.80
CA PHE A 233 -46.66 6.59 -5.05
C PHE A 233 -47.70 6.14 -4.02
N THR A 234 -48.23 4.93 -4.14
CA THR A 234 -49.25 4.37 -3.23
C THR A 234 -48.67 3.50 -2.12
N GLY A 235 -47.36 3.25 -2.14
CA GLY A 235 -46.64 2.45 -1.14
C GLY A 235 -46.37 3.18 0.17
N LYS A 236 -45.95 2.43 1.20
CA LYS A 236 -45.61 2.99 2.50
C LYS A 236 -44.17 3.50 2.49
N VAL A 237 -43.98 4.82 2.63
CA VAL A 237 -42.65 5.46 2.61
C VAL A 237 -41.71 4.89 3.67
N TRP A 238 -42.22 4.59 4.87
CA TRP A 238 -41.40 4.02 5.94
C TRP A 238 -40.87 2.60 5.62
N VAL A 239 -41.60 1.83 4.79
CA VAL A 239 -41.15 0.50 4.33
C VAL A 239 -39.96 0.67 3.38
N LEU A 240 -40.08 1.59 2.42
CA LEU A 240 -38.97 1.93 1.51
C LEU A 240 -37.74 2.42 2.28
N TRP A 241 -37.94 3.32 3.25
CA TRP A 241 -36.87 3.81 4.12
C TRP A 241 -36.21 2.68 4.95
N SER A 242 -37.00 1.73 5.43
CA SER A 242 -36.47 0.58 6.17
C SER A 242 -35.63 -0.33 5.26
N ILE A 243 -36.11 -0.62 4.05
CA ILE A 243 -35.35 -1.37 3.03
C ILE A 243 -34.01 -0.67 2.78
N ASP A 244 -34.02 0.64 2.60
CA ASP A 244 -32.83 1.46 2.37
C ASP A 244 -31.82 1.34 3.52
N ILE A 245 -32.26 1.48 4.76
CA ILE A 245 -31.36 1.36 5.92
C ILE A 245 -30.76 -0.05 6.03
N PHE A 246 -31.58 -1.09 5.91
CA PHE A 246 -31.11 -2.47 6.06
C PHE A 246 -30.21 -2.89 4.90
N THR A 247 -30.40 -2.33 3.70
CA THR A 247 -29.57 -2.64 2.53
C THR A 247 -28.28 -1.84 2.47
N ALA A 248 -28.18 -0.68 3.13
CA ALA A 248 -26.98 0.18 3.08
C ALA A 248 -25.69 -0.53 3.54
N ILE A 249 -25.76 -1.30 4.63
CA ILE A 249 -24.61 -2.05 5.17
C ILE A 249 -24.16 -3.15 4.20
N PRO A 250 -25.01 -4.13 3.82
CA PRO A 250 -24.61 -5.19 2.89
C PRO A 250 -24.28 -4.65 1.50
N TYR A 251 -24.92 -3.57 1.03
CA TYR A 251 -24.58 -2.91 -0.23
C TYR A 251 -23.14 -2.36 -0.20
N THR A 252 -22.80 -1.57 0.82
CA THR A 252 -21.45 -1.00 0.95
C THR A 252 -20.41 -2.11 1.06
N TRP A 253 -20.69 -3.15 1.85
CA TRP A 253 -19.85 -4.34 1.92
C TRP A 253 -19.68 -4.99 0.54
N GLY A 254 -20.77 -5.14 -0.20
CA GLY A 254 -20.79 -5.70 -1.54
C GLY A 254 -19.88 -4.92 -2.49
N VAL A 255 -20.03 -3.60 -2.57
CA VAL A 255 -19.20 -2.72 -3.41
C VAL A 255 -17.74 -2.79 -3.01
N LEU A 256 -17.46 -2.66 -1.71
CA LEU A 256 -16.08 -2.73 -1.20
C LEU A 256 -15.45 -4.10 -1.44
N THR A 257 -16.22 -5.18 -1.39
CA THR A 257 -15.70 -6.54 -1.61
C THR A 257 -15.56 -6.85 -3.09
N MET A 258 -16.47 -6.38 -3.94
CA MET A 258 -16.37 -6.42 -5.40
C MET A 258 -15.09 -5.71 -5.86
N ILE A 259 -14.78 -4.55 -5.27
CA ILE A 259 -13.59 -3.77 -5.60
C ILE A 259 -12.35 -4.29 -4.87
N ALA A 260 -12.34 -4.45 -3.56
CA ALA A 260 -11.13 -4.72 -2.78
C ALA A 260 -11.00 -6.17 -2.29
N GLY A 261 -11.88 -7.08 -2.75
CA GLY A 261 -11.86 -8.48 -2.36
C GLY A 261 -10.57 -9.18 -2.79
N ARG A 262 -10.12 -10.14 -1.97
CA ARG A 262 -8.84 -10.85 -2.16
C ARG A 262 -8.90 -11.92 -3.24
N THR A 263 -10.07 -12.53 -3.42
CA THR A 263 -10.29 -13.62 -4.38
C THR A 263 -11.44 -13.27 -5.33
N LEU A 264 -11.40 -13.85 -6.53
CA LEU A 264 -12.48 -13.71 -7.51
C LEU A 264 -13.83 -14.14 -6.92
N ARG A 265 -13.85 -15.20 -6.10
CA ARG A 265 -15.07 -15.67 -5.42
C ARG A 265 -15.66 -14.61 -4.49
N MET A 266 -14.82 -13.97 -3.67
CA MET A 266 -15.31 -12.89 -2.80
C MET A 266 -15.76 -11.67 -3.59
N ARG A 267 -15.08 -11.35 -4.69
CA ARG A 267 -15.51 -10.26 -5.58
C ARG A 267 -16.85 -10.54 -6.23
N LEU A 268 -17.06 -11.77 -6.73
CA LEU A 268 -18.34 -12.20 -7.30
C LEU A 268 -19.45 -12.18 -6.26
N LEU A 269 -19.19 -12.67 -5.04
CA LEU A 269 -20.13 -12.56 -3.92
C LEU A 269 -20.46 -11.10 -3.61
N GLY A 270 -19.45 -10.22 -3.60
CA GLY A 270 -19.63 -8.78 -3.43
C GLY A 270 -20.52 -8.19 -4.52
N LEU A 271 -20.28 -8.52 -5.79
CA LEU A 271 -21.12 -8.09 -6.92
C LEU A 271 -22.56 -8.58 -6.76
N THR A 272 -22.78 -9.85 -6.44
CA THR A 272 -24.12 -10.42 -6.23
C THR A 272 -24.85 -9.70 -5.10
N VAL A 273 -24.21 -9.52 -3.95
CA VAL A 273 -24.81 -8.79 -2.81
C VAL A 273 -25.13 -7.35 -3.21
N THR A 274 -24.23 -6.70 -3.95
CA THR A 274 -24.44 -5.33 -4.43
C THR A 274 -25.67 -5.24 -5.33
N ILE A 275 -25.80 -6.14 -6.31
CA ILE A 275 -26.97 -6.16 -7.20
C ILE A 275 -28.24 -6.39 -6.40
N VAL A 276 -28.30 -7.43 -5.56
CA VAL A 276 -29.51 -7.77 -4.79
C VAL A 276 -29.94 -6.61 -3.88
N THR A 277 -29.01 -6.03 -3.14
CA THR A 277 -29.29 -4.92 -2.21
C THR A 277 -29.66 -3.63 -2.94
N PHE A 278 -29.01 -3.35 -4.08
CA PHE A 278 -29.34 -2.20 -4.93
C PHE A 278 -30.75 -2.32 -5.54
N MET A 279 -31.14 -3.53 -5.94
CA MET A 279 -32.42 -3.82 -6.59
C MET A 279 -33.62 -3.80 -5.63
N ALA A 280 -33.43 -4.13 -4.36
CA ALA A 280 -34.49 -4.24 -3.37
C ALA A 280 -35.49 -3.06 -3.33
N PRO A 281 -35.07 -1.78 -3.25
CA PRO A 281 -36.02 -0.65 -3.26
C PRO A 281 -36.78 -0.52 -4.59
N TYR A 282 -36.14 -0.82 -5.73
CA TYR A 282 -36.77 -0.73 -7.05
C TYR A 282 -37.79 -1.83 -7.28
N ILE A 283 -37.53 -3.04 -6.78
CA ILE A 283 -38.50 -4.13 -6.80
C ILE A 283 -39.75 -3.73 -6.00
N TYR A 284 -39.57 -3.15 -4.80
CA TYR A 284 -40.69 -2.65 -4.01
C TYR A 284 -41.48 -1.56 -4.72
N PHE A 285 -40.79 -0.59 -5.34
CA PHE A 285 -41.40 0.50 -6.09
C PHE A 285 -42.17 0.00 -7.33
N TRP A 286 -41.61 -0.96 -8.07
CA TRP A 286 -42.24 -1.57 -9.25
C TRP A 286 -43.54 -2.28 -8.91
N LEU A 287 -43.53 -3.09 -7.84
CA LEU A 287 -44.73 -3.80 -7.36
C LEU A 287 -45.88 -2.85 -6.96
N HIS A 288 -45.60 -1.57 -6.71
CA HIS A 288 -46.57 -0.61 -6.16
C HIS A 288 -46.82 0.63 -7.03
N GLY A 289 -46.49 0.63 -8.33
CA GLY A 289 -47.18 1.56 -9.23
C GLY A 289 -46.50 2.13 -10.47
N LYS A 290 -45.34 1.64 -10.95
CA LYS A 290 -44.78 2.03 -12.26
C LYS A 290 -43.97 0.91 -12.90
N ASP A 291 -43.78 0.99 -14.22
CA ASP A 291 -42.87 0.12 -14.96
C ASP A 291 -41.43 0.18 -14.44
N TYR A 292 -40.71 -0.93 -14.58
CA TYR A 292 -39.33 -1.03 -14.14
C TYR A 292 -38.46 -0.09 -14.99
N PRO A 293 -37.77 0.92 -14.41
CA PRO A 293 -37.09 1.92 -15.23
C PRO A 293 -35.92 1.28 -15.99
N PRO A 294 -35.85 1.41 -17.33
CA PRO A 294 -34.80 0.79 -18.13
C PRO A 294 -33.40 1.30 -17.76
N ALA A 295 -33.30 2.52 -17.23
CA ALA A 295 -32.05 3.07 -16.70
C ALA A 295 -31.45 2.22 -15.57
N VAL A 296 -32.27 1.57 -14.73
CA VAL A 296 -31.78 0.71 -13.65
C VAL A 296 -31.18 -0.57 -14.23
N ILE A 297 -31.78 -1.14 -15.29
CA ILE A 297 -31.21 -2.28 -16.02
C ILE A 297 -29.86 -1.87 -16.62
N ALA A 298 -29.80 -0.72 -17.30
CA ALA A 298 -28.57 -0.21 -17.89
C ALA A 298 -27.47 -0.02 -16.84
N LEU A 299 -27.82 0.48 -15.65
CA LEU A 299 -26.87 0.63 -14.53
C LEU A 299 -26.36 -0.72 -14.02
N VAL A 300 -27.23 -1.73 -13.84
CA VAL A 300 -26.82 -3.07 -13.42
C VAL A 300 -25.88 -3.70 -14.46
N ILE A 301 -26.21 -3.58 -15.75
CA ILE A 301 -25.33 -4.02 -16.84
C ILE A 301 -23.98 -3.30 -16.75
N ALA A 302 -23.99 -1.97 -16.57
CA ALA A 302 -22.77 -1.19 -16.43
C ALA A 302 -21.93 -1.59 -15.21
N MET A 303 -22.55 -1.94 -14.07
CA MET A 303 -21.86 -2.43 -12.89
C MET A 303 -21.18 -3.78 -13.13
N ILE A 304 -21.87 -4.70 -13.81
CA ILE A 304 -21.30 -6.01 -14.18
C ILE A 304 -20.10 -5.81 -15.11
N LEU A 305 -20.28 -5.05 -16.20
CA LEU A 305 -19.21 -4.76 -17.16
C LEU A 305 -18.04 -4.02 -16.49
N GLY A 306 -18.32 -3.05 -15.64
CA GLY A 306 -17.32 -2.31 -14.87
C GLY A 306 -16.54 -3.21 -13.90
N SER A 307 -17.20 -4.14 -13.22
CA SER A 307 -16.53 -5.11 -12.33
C SER A 307 -15.58 -6.02 -13.11
N VAL A 308 -16.01 -6.53 -14.27
CA VAL A 308 -15.17 -7.36 -15.16
C VAL A 308 -13.99 -6.54 -15.68
N GLY A 309 -14.23 -5.31 -16.14
CA GLY A 309 -13.19 -4.41 -16.63
C GLY A 309 -12.15 -4.06 -15.57
N LEU A 310 -12.58 -3.79 -14.33
CA LEU A 310 -11.66 -3.50 -13.21
C LEU A 310 -10.76 -4.70 -12.87
N GLU A 311 -11.32 -5.92 -12.85
CA GLU A 311 -10.55 -7.15 -12.64
C GLU A 311 -9.51 -7.32 -13.75
N PHE A 312 -9.92 -7.14 -15.00
CA PHE A 312 -9.03 -7.20 -16.16
C PHE A 312 -7.91 -6.16 -16.09
N ALA A 313 -8.23 -4.91 -15.75
CA ALA A 313 -7.23 -3.86 -15.59
C ALA A 313 -6.21 -4.18 -14.49
N ARG A 314 -6.65 -4.71 -13.34
CA ARG A 314 -5.74 -5.12 -12.27
C ARG A 314 -4.86 -6.30 -12.65
N TRP A 315 -5.42 -7.29 -13.33
CA TRP A 315 -4.65 -8.41 -13.86
C TRP A 315 -3.60 -7.94 -14.88
N MET A 316 -3.95 -7.00 -15.76
CA MET A 316 -3.00 -6.36 -16.66
C MET A 316 -1.91 -5.62 -15.87
N ARG A 317 -2.29 -4.84 -14.85
CA ARG A 317 -1.35 -4.11 -13.99
C ARG A 317 -0.36 -5.07 -13.32
N ASP A 318 -0.84 -6.18 -12.76
CA ASP A 318 0.01 -7.20 -12.15
C ASP A 318 1.00 -7.80 -13.13
N ARG A 319 0.55 -8.11 -14.36
CA ARG A 319 1.42 -8.65 -15.40
C ARG A 319 2.49 -7.65 -15.83
N VAL A 320 2.12 -6.39 -16.01
CA VAL A 320 3.08 -5.34 -16.37
C VAL A 320 4.08 -5.15 -15.24
N VAL A 321 3.62 -5.01 -13.99
CA VAL A 321 4.49 -4.83 -12.82
C VAL A 321 5.42 -6.03 -12.62
N ALA A 322 4.92 -7.26 -12.70
CA ALA A 322 5.74 -8.47 -12.57
C ALA A 322 6.77 -8.59 -13.70
N ARG A 323 6.39 -8.28 -14.95
CA ARG A 323 7.30 -8.29 -16.10
C ARG A 323 8.38 -7.23 -15.93
N SER A 324 7.98 -6.03 -15.53
CA SER A 324 8.89 -4.92 -15.25
C SER A 324 9.87 -5.31 -14.17
N LEU A 325 9.42 -5.90 -13.06
CA LEU A 325 10.30 -6.34 -11.97
C LEU A 325 11.35 -7.37 -12.41
N ARG A 326 10.98 -8.28 -13.30
CA ARG A 326 11.88 -9.32 -13.83
C ARG A 326 12.81 -8.83 -14.95
N ARG A 327 12.64 -7.59 -15.42
CA ARG A 327 13.45 -7.02 -16.50
C ARG A 327 14.09 -5.73 -15.97
N PRO A 328 15.36 -5.79 -15.52
CA PRO A 328 16.09 -4.61 -15.07
C PRO A 328 16.05 -3.50 -16.13
#